data_AF-A0A1I2G2G2-F1
#
_entry.id   AF-A0A1I2G2G2-F1
#
_cell.length_a   1.000
_cell.length_b   1.000
_cell.length_c   1.000
_cell.angle_alpha   90.00
_cell.angle_beta   90.00
_cell.angle_gamma   90.00
#
_symmetry.space_group_name_H-M   'P 1'
#
loop_
_entity.id
_entity.type
_entity.pdbx_description
1 polymer ?
#
loop_
_entity_poly.entity_id
_entity_poly.type
_entity_poly.pdbx_seq_one_letter_code
_entity_poly.pdbx_strand_id
1 'polypeptide(L)'
;MFDTVVHVAKTGAFTTAEPVGIWREDGAFYPPEHEHRGPAGHKAIYSRPPSISWREWAEWKVKTSPSWRTPGDFGVGAPPDAPLDKVYEAVRQSFLSSAQAKTVEKHEGPDIAIPPVPPHWRLVNVESWWIASELVRRHPELVVYEMHPGGGQYDVLSVRRADTVGEGSMREAHVMLNRQGTIQVHAGAEFDTTPVATWMVVLGEESPHHWVKKLETVAGFGSPPSAPATTRRSLAFRIIAQLLTTTMHDRDRWDARNEFYDSSGSWGSSLHGWIDTFPLAAEDARQAAQTSLPHEVATRFWGILRDDTVVAMLSTDGWGYVNDRRIDLMAAYKASGRRLLPVVSELLAAVPPSNSGLP
;
A
#
# COMPACT_ATOMS: atom_id res chain seq x y z
N MET A 1 -33.72 -4.88 4.29
CA MET A 1 -33.86 -4.20 2.98
C MET A 1 -34.06 -2.73 3.24
N PHE A 2 -33.38 -1.87 2.48
CA PHE A 2 -33.35 -0.43 2.71
C PHE A 2 -33.70 0.30 1.41
N ASP A 3 -34.65 1.22 1.51
CA ASP A 3 -35.10 2.05 0.38
C ASP A 3 -34.40 3.42 0.36
N THR A 4 -33.46 3.64 1.29
CA THR A 4 -32.69 4.88 1.43
C THR A 4 -31.19 4.59 1.39
N VAL A 5 -30.43 5.37 0.63
CA VAL A 5 -28.97 5.27 0.57
C VAL A 5 -28.31 6.62 0.84
N VAL A 6 -27.16 6.58 1.50
CA VAL A 6 -26.33 7.73 1.86
C VAL A 6 -25.16 7.78 0.88
N HIS A 7 -25.01 8.92 0.22
CA HIS A 7 -23.82 9.22 -0.59
C HIS A 7 -22.73 9.75 0.34
N VAL A 8 -21.57 9.10 0.35
CA VAL A 8 -20.40 9.51 1.13
C VAL A 8 -19.26 9.95 0.22
N ALA A 9 -18.51 10.97 0.64
CA ALA A 9 -17.35 11.43 -0.11
C ALA A 9 -16.29 12.07 0.78
N LYS A 10 -15.05 12.15 0.29
CA LYS A 10 -13.96 12.88 0.95
C LYS A 10 -14.10 14.37 0.64
N THR A 11 -14.16 15.20 1.68
CA THR A 11 -14.43 16.65 1.60
C THR A 11 -13.29 17.51 2.12
N GLY A 12 -12.25 16.92 2.73
CA GLY A 12 -11.06 17.61 3.22
C GLY A 12 -9.76 16.81 3.01
N ALA A 13 -8.64 17.37 3.52
CA ALA A 13 -7.30 16.79 3.41
C ALA A 13 -7.04 15.57 4.32
N PHE A 14 -7.99 15.22 5.21
CA PHE A 14 -7.88 14.09 6.14
C PHE A 14 -9.03 13.08 5.94
N THR A 15 -8.86 11.89 6.51
CA THR A 15 -8.88 10.58 5.81
C THR A 15 -10.23 9.84 5.68
N THR A 16 -11.35 10.35 6.21
CA THR A 16 -12.63 9.61 6.23
C THR A 16 -13.67 10.19 5.28
N ALA A 17 -14.35 9.34 4.50
CA ALA A 17 -15.49 9.77 3.69
C ALA A 17 -16.67 10.13 4.60
N GLU A 18 -17.20 11.34 4.47
CA GLU A 18 -18.35 11.80 5.25
C GLU A 18 -19.65 11.72 4.45
N PRO A 19 -20.82 11.65 5.10
CA PRO A 19 -22.11 11.81 4.44
C PRO A 19 -22.17 13.17 3.72
N VAL A 20 -22.45 13.15 2.42
CA VAL A 20 -22.59 14.38 1.61
C VAL A 20 -23.96 14.51 0.96
N GLY A 21 -24.77 13.45 0.96
CA GLY A 21 -26.16 13.50 0.51
C GLY A 21 -26.90 12.22 0.83
N ILE A 22 -28.21 12.22 0.64
CA ILE A 22 -29.09 11.06 0.88
C ILE A 22 -30.12 10.93 -0.24
N TRP A 23 -30.53 9.70 -0.52
CA TRP A 23 -31.33 9.35 -1.69
C TRP A 23 -32.41 8.33 -1.37
N ARG A 24 -33.53 8.48 -2.06
CA ARG A 24 -34.65 7.54 -2.17
C ARG A 24 -35.16 7.53 -3.63
N GLU A 25 -36.14 6.67 -3.91
CA GLU A 25 -36.76 6.60 -5.23
C GLU A 25 -37.46 7.91 -5.62
N ASP A 26 -38.04 8.61 -4.64
CA ASP A 26 -38.82 9.83 -4.83
C ASP A 26 -37.97 11.11 -4.82
N GLY A 27 -36.67 11.03 -4.49
CA GLY A 27 -35.79 12.19 -4.55
C GLY A 27 -34.45 12.04 -3.84
N ALA A 28 -33.74 13.16 -3.80
CA ALA A 28 -32.45 13.29 -3.15
C ALA A 28 -32.39 14.58 -2.32
N PHE A 29 -31.60 14.55 -1.26
CA PHE A 29 -31.27 15.72 -0.47
C PHE A 29 -29.76 15.87 -0.34
N TYR A 30 -29.28 17.07 -0.63
CA TYR A 30 -27.90 17.51 -0.40
C TYR A 30 -27.98 18.81 0.39
N PRO A 31 -27.26 18.95 1.51
CA PRO A 31 -27.19 20.23 2.20
C PRO A 31 -26.41 21.25 1.35
N PRO A 32 -26.59 22.57 1.58
CA PRO A 32 -25.99 23.62 0.75
C PRO A 32 -24.47 23.46 0.54
N GLU A 33 -23.73 23.04 1.57
CA GLU A 33 -22.28 22.82 1.49
C GLU A 33 -21.85 21.68 0.55
N HIS A 34 -22.78 20.80 0.18
CA HIS A 34 -22.52 19.63 -0.67
C HIS A 34 -23.37 19.59 -1.94
N GLU A 35 -24.11 20.66 -2.26
CA GLU A 35 -24.96 20.74 -3.45
C GLU A 35 -24.17 20.48 -4.74
N HIS A 36 -22.90 20.93 -4.79
CA HIS A 36 -21.97 20.68 -5.90
C HIS A 36 -21.71 19.19 -6.17
N ARG A 37 -21.99 18.28 -5.22
CA ARG A 37 -21.87 16.83 -5.37
C ARG A 37 -23.15 16.16 -5.85
N GLY A 38 -24.25 16.90 -5.91
CA GLY A 38 -25.55 16.47 -6.42
C GLY A 38 -25.47 15.82 -7.80
N PRO A 39 -24.81 16.41 -8.81
CA PRO A 39 -24.73 15.84 -10.15
C PRO A 39 -24.05 14.46 -10.21
N ALA A 40 -23.03 14.24 -9.39
CA ALA A 40 -22.34 12.95 -9.32
C ALA A 40 -23.23 11.86 -8.72
N GLY A 41 -23.97 12.19 -7.66
CA GLY A 41 -24.98 11.30 -7.08
C GLY A 41 -26.12 11.01 -8.05
N HIS A 42 -26.62 12.05 -8.74
CA HIS A 42 -27.65 11.91 -9.78
C HIS A 42 -27.19 10.93 -10.86
N LYS A 43 -26.00 11.12 -11.44
CA LYS A 43 -25.49 10.22 -12.47
C LYS A 43 -25.42 8.75 -11.98
N ALA A 44 -24.99 8.53 -10.74
CA ALA A 44 -24.87 7.20 -10.17
C ALA A 44 -26.24 6.52 -9.94
N ILE A 45 -27.27 7.28 -9.61
CA ILE A 45 -28.62 6.77 -9.36
C ILE A 45 -29.43 6.62 -10.65
N TYR A 46 -29.41 7.62 -11.54
CA TYR A 46 -30.15 7.60 -12.79
C TYR A 46 -29.54 6.67 -13.86
N SER A 47 -28.36 6.09 -13.61
CA SER A 47 -27.82 4.99 -14.41
C SER A 47 -28.46 3.63 -14.10
N ARG A 48 -29.46 3.58 -13.22
CA ARG A 48 -30.27 2.38 -12.94
C ARG A 48 -30.92 1.87 -14.23
N PRO A 49 -30.68 0.60 -14.64
CA PRO A 49 -31.42 -0.02 -15.73
C PRO A 49 -32.93 -0.05 -15.45
N PRO A 50 -33.81 0.21 -16.42
CA PRO A 50 -35.26 0.22 -16.21
C PRO A 50 -35.83 -1.11 -15.69
N SER A 51 -35.12 -2.22 -15.90
CA SER A 51 -35.49 -3.57 -15.46
C SER A 51 -35.16 -3.87 -14.00
N ILE A 52 -34.45 -2.99 -13.30
CA ILE A 52 -34.02 -3.18 -11.91
C ILE A 52 -34.83 -2.23 -11.03
N SER A 53 -35.46 -2.77 -9.98
CA SER A 53 -36.20 -1.93 -9.01
C SER A 53 -35.26 -0.97 -8.28
N TRP A 54 -35.79 0.11 -7.69
CA TRP A 54 -34.99 1.03 -6.86
C TRP A 54 -34.23 0.28 -5.77
N ARG A 55 -34.93 -0.61 -5.07
CA ARG A 55 -34.40 -1.40 -3.98
C ARG A 55 -33.21 -2.26 -4.40
N GLU A 56 -33.36 -3.04 -5.47
CA GLU A 56 -32.28 -3.88 -6.00
C GLU A 56 -31.07 -3.04 -6.44
N TRP A 57 -31.32 -1.87 -7.03
CA TRP A 57 -30.26 -0.96 -7.44
C TRP A 57 -29.52 -0.33 -6.26
N ALA A 58 -30.25 0.11 -5.24
CA ALA A 58 -29.70 0.65 -4.01
C ALA A 58 -28.84 -0.38 -3.28
N GLU A 59 -29.33 -1.62 -3.16
CA GLU A 59 -28.59 -2.74 -2.59
C GLU A 59 -27.33 -3.05 -3.38
N TRP A 60 -27.43 -3.07 -4.72
CA TRP A 60 -26.27 -3.24 -5.58
C TRP A 60 -25.24 -2.12 -5.38
N LYS A 61 -25.65 -0.85 -5.34
CA LYS A 61 -24.74 0.28 -5.15
C LYS A 61 -24.00 0.25 -3.81
N VAL A 62 -24.71 -0.02 -2.72
CA VAL A 62 -24.09 -0.17 -1.39
C VAL A 62 -23.08 -1.31 -1.38
N LYS A 63 -23.37 -2.40 -2.10
CA LYS A 63 -22.48 -3.56 -2.19
C LYS A 63 -21.26 -3.33 -3.09
N THR A 64 -21.40 -2.58 -4.19
CA THR A 64 -20.36 -2.47 -5.22
C THR A 64 -19.60 -1.15 -5.23
N SER A 65 -20.00 -0.17 -4.42
CA SER A 65 -19.36 1.13 -4.43
C SER A 65 -19.13 1.67 -3.01
N PRO A 66 -17.88 2.01 -2.65
CA PRO A 66 -17.58 2.54 -1.32
C PRO A 66 -18.18 3.93 -1.06
N SER A 67 -18.63 4.62 -2.12
CA SER A 67 -19.29 5.93 -2.02
C SER A 67 -20.76 5.84 -1.57
N TRP A 68 -21.29 4.64 -1.35
CA TRP A 68 -22.69 4.43 -0.98
C TRP A 68 -22.79 3.58 0.28
N ARG A 69 -23.63 4.03 1.20
CA ARG A 69 -23.90 3.40 2.50
C ARG A 69 -25.39 3.41 2.78
N THR A 70 -25.82 2.69 3.78
CA THR A 70 -27.19 2.75 4.33
C THR A 70 -27.22 3.65 5.55
N PRO A 71 -28.37 4.26 5.91
CA PRO A 71 -28.52 4.92 7.21
C PRO A 71 -28.17 4.01 8.39
N GLY A 72 -28.44 2.70 8.27
CA GLY A 72 -28.10 1.69 9.27
C GLY A 72 -26.61 1.55 9.55
N ASP A 73 -25.74 1.81 8.55
CA ASP A 73 -24.29 1.83 8.74
C ASP A 73 -23.82 2.95 9.69
N PHE A 74 -24.69 3.93 9.94
CA PHE A 74 -24.51 5.02 10.92
C PHE A 74 -25.36 4.81 12.17
N GLY A 75 -25.99 3.65 12.37
CA GLY A 75 -26.90 3.40 13.49
C GLY A 75 -28.20 4.22 13.43
N VAL A 76 -28.56 4.74 12.25
CA VAL A 76 -29.74 5.59 12.05
C VAL A 76 -30.85 4.80 11.36
N GLY A 77 -32.03 4.79 11.97
CA GLY A 77 -33.25 4.30 11.31
C GLY A 77 -33.75 5.32 10.28
N ALA A 78 -34.22 4.84 9.14
CA ALA A 78 -34.79 5.68 8.08
C ALA A 78 -36.20 5.20 7.74
N PRO A 79 -37.25 5.61 8.50
CA PRO A 79 -38.63 5.27 8.18
C PRO A 79 -38.98 5.70 6.75
N PRO A 80 -39.78 4.92 6.00
CA PRO A 80 -40.11 5.20 4.60
C PRO A 80 -40.65 6.60 4.36
N ASP A 81 -41.41 7.15 5.32
CA ASP A 81 -42.08 8.45 5.20
C ASP A 81 -41.32 9.61 5.87
N ALA A 82 -40.14 9.34 6.48
CA ALA A 82 -39.37 10.38 7.14
C ALA A 82 -38.77 11.37 6.12
N PRO A 83 -38.87 12.70 6.30
CA PRO A 83 -38.24 13.66 5.39
C PRO A 83 -36.74 13.42 5.22
N LEU A 84 -36.24 13.47 3.98
CA LEU A 84 -34.84 13.16 3.66
C LEU A 84 -33.84 14.07 4.40
N ASP A 85 -34.16 15.35 4.59
CA ASP A 85 -33.33 16.30 5.35
C ASP A 85 -33.16 15.86 6.81
N LYS A 86 -34.22 15.31 7.43
CA LYS A 86 -34.17 14.81 8.82
C LYS A 86 -33.36 13.54 8.95
N VAL A 87 -33.50 12.62 7.99
CA VAL A 87 -32.70 11.39 7.98
C VAL A 87 -31.22 11.72 7.73
N TYR A 88 -30.94 12.64 6.81
CA TYR A 88 -29.58 13.13 6.57
C TYR A 88 -28.97 13.75 7.81
N GLU A 89 -29.69 14.65 8.49
CA GLU A 89 -29.18 15.30 9.70
C GLU A 89 -28.88 14.29 10.80
N ALA A 90 -29.74 13.28 11.00
CA ALA A 90 -29.49 12.20 11.95
C ALA A 90 -28.23 11.39 11.57
N VAL A 91 -28.07 11.04 10.29
CA VAL A 91 -26.88 10.35 9.77
C VAL A 91 -25.61 11.18 10.02
N ARG A 92 -25.68 12.48 9.74
CA ARG A 92 -24.56 13.41 9.93
C ARG A 92 -24.20 13.58 11.40
N GLN A 93 -25.19 13.75 12.29
CA GLN A 93 -24.96 13.85 13.72
C GLN A 93 -24.33 12.57 14.30
N SER A 94 -24.80 11.40 13.85
CA SER A 94 -24.20 10.12 14.24
C SER A 94 -22.74 9.98 13.76
N PHE A 95 -22.48 10.39 12.50
CA PHE A 95 -21.13 10.42 11.94
C PHE A 95 -20.22 11.35 12.75
N LEU A 96 -20.65 12.58 13.04
CA LEU A 96 -19.88 13.55 13.83
C LEU A 96 -19.63 13.06 15.26
N SER A 97 -20.64 12.47 15.90
CA SER A 97 -20.51 11.90 17.24
C SER A 97 -19.52 10.74 17.26
N SER A 98 -19.58 9.86 16.26
CA SER A 98 -18.64 8.74 16.11
C SER A 98 -17.23 9.21 15.77
N ALA A 99 -17.08 10.25 14.94
CA ALA A 99 -15.80 10.84 14.62
C ALA A 99 -15.17 11.54 15.84
N GLN A 100 -15.96 12.26 16.63
CA GLN A 100 -15.53 12.85 17.89
C GLN A 100 -15.17 11.78 18.93
N ALA A 101 -16.00 10.76 19.11
CA ALA A 101 -15.71 9.64 19.99
C ALA A 101 -14.41 8.92 19.59
N LYS A 102 -14.18 8.67 18.30
CA LYS A 102 -12.91 8.13 17.78
C LYS A 102 -11.73 9.09 17.93
N THR A 103 -11.98 10.39 18.01
CA THR A 103 -10.91 11.38 18.30
C THR A 103 -10.54 11.36 19.78
N VAL A 104 -11.51 11.08 20.67
CA VAL A 104 -11.32 10.97 22.13
C VAL A 104 -10.79 9.59 22.54
N GLU A 105 -11.19 8.52 21.85
CA GLU A 105 -10.66 7.15 21.99
C GLU A 105 -9.47 6.86 21.10
N LYS A 106 -9.00 7.85 20.31
CA LYS A 106 -7.67 7.77 19.73
C LYS A 106 -6.76 7.61 20.92
N HIS A 107 -6.28 6.37 21.15
CA HIS A 107 -5.23 6.12 22.10
C HIS A 107 -4.25 7.27 21.88
N GLU A 108 -4.01 8.06 22.91
CA GLU A 108 -2.83 8.91 23.00
C GLU A 108 -1.64 7.94 23.00
N GLY A 109 -1.44 7.26 21.87
CA GLY A 109 -0.13 6.82 21.47
C GLY A 109 0.73 8.06 21.57
N PRO A 110 1.92 7.94 22.17
CA PRO A 110 2.75 9.08 22.50
C PRO A 110 2.80 10.01 21.30
N ASP A 111 2.57 11.31 21.51
CA ASP A 111 2.60 12.29 20.44
C ASP A 111 3.98 12.22 19.77
N ILE A 112 4.06 11.46 18.66
CA ILE A 112 5.33 11.18 18.02
C ILE A 112 5.66 12.42 17.20
N ALA A 113 6.29 13.39 17.86
CA ALA A 113 6.78 14.59 17.21
C ALA A 113 7.71 14.21 16.05
N ILE A 114 7.37 14.64 14.84
CA ILE A 114 8.28 14.54 13.69
C ILE A 114 9.42 15.52 13.97
N PRO A 115 10.68 15.07 13.93
CA PRO A 115 11.81 15.97 14.16
C PRO A 115 11.82 17.11 13.13
N PRO A 116 12.33 18.29 13.51
CA PRO A 116 12.43 19.43 12.61
C PRO A 116 13.34 19.17 11.41
N VAL A 117 14.27 18.20 11.52
CA VAL A 117 15.12 17.75 10.42
C VAL A 117 14.89 16.24 10.23
N PRO A 118 14.30 15.81 9.11
CA PRO A 118 14.15 14.39 8.83
C PRO A 118 15.52 13.74 8.54
N PRO A 119 15.69 12.44 8.84
CA PRO A 119 16.90 11.72 8.47
C PRO A 119 17.09 11.71 6.94
N HIS A 120 18.35 11.59 6.51
CA HIS A 120 18.67 11.56 5.08
C HIS A 120 17.96 10.38 4.38
N TRP A 121 17.35 10.65 3.23
CA TRP A 121 16.48 9.69 2.54
C TRP A 121 17.16 8.34 2.26
N ARG A 122 18.47 8.33 1.96
CA ARG A 122 19.24 7.09 1.73
C ARG A 122 19.21 6.15 2.93
N LEU A 123 19.34 6.69 4.15
CA LEU A 123 19.29 5.90 5.38
C LEU A 123 17.89 5.32 5.57
N VAL A 124 16.87 6.14 5.36
CA VAL A 124 15.48 5.69 5.43
C VAL A 124 15.20 4.61 4.40
N ASN A 125 15.68 4.77 3.16
CA ASN A 125 15.47 3.81 2.10
C ASN A 125 16.10 2.45 2.44
N VAL A 126 17.38 2.46 2.83
CA VAL A 126 18.12 1.25 3.22
C VAL A 126 17.44 0.55 4.40
N GLU A 127 17.12 1.30 5.46
CA GLU A 127 16.53 0.73 6.68
C GLU A 127 15.11 0.19 6.43
N SER A 128 14.31 0.89 5.60
CA SER A 128 12.97 0.42 5.23
C SER A 128 13.02 -0.92 4.49
N TRP A 129 13.96 -1.08 3.55
CA TRP A 129 14.17 -2.33 2.83
C TRP A 129 14.72 -3.43 3.73
N TRP A 130 15.62 -3.10 4.64
CA TRP A 130 16.15 -4.06 5.61
C TRP A 130 15.01 -4.62 6.50
N ILE A 131 14.21 -3.74 7.12
CA ILE A 131 13.06 -4.13 7.96
C ILE A 131 12.05 -4.95 7.16
N ALA A 132 11.66 -4.49 5.97
CA ALA A 132 10.72 -5.20 5.12
C ALA A 132 11.21 -6.61 4.75
N SER A 133 12.49 -6.73 4.38
CA SER A 133 13.10 -8.00 4.01
C SER A 133 13.17 -8.99 5.19
N GLU A 134 13.45 -8.51 6.40
CA GLU A 134 13.49 -9.36 7.60
C GLU A 134 12.09 -9.81 8.03
N LEU A 135 11.06 -8.96 7.90
CA LEU A 135 9.68 -9.35 8.13
C LEU A 135 9.26 -10.49 7.17
N VAL A 136 9.49 -10.35 5.86
CA VAL A 136 9.16 -11.41 4.89
C VAL A 136 10.02 -12.66 5.06
N ARG A 137 11.27 -12.52 5.53
CA ARG A 137 12.12 -13.66 5.85
C ARG A 137 11.57 -14.48 7.02
N ARG A 138 11.04 -13.80 8.03
CA ARG A 138 10.48 -14.43 9.24
C ARG A 138 9.07 -14.96 8.99
N HIS A 139 8.31 -14.34 8.10
CA HIS A 139 6.94 -14.68 7.73
C HIS A 139 6.82 -14.84 6.19
N PRO A 140 7.12 -16.04 5.64
CA PRO A 140 7.18 -16.27 4.19
C PRO A 140 5.87 -16.05 3.43
N GLU A 141 4.73 -16.05 4.14
CA GLU A 141 3.41 -15.72 3.62
C GLU A 141 3.24 -14.22 3.33
N LEU A 142 4.07 -13.37 3.94
CA LEU A 142 4.09 -11.94 3.67
C LEU A 142 4.73 -11.61 2.32
N VAL A 143 4.43 -10.43 1.83
CA VAL A 143 4.98 -9.80 0.64
C VAL A 143 5.23 -8.32 0.90
N VAL A 144 6.24 -7.76 0.24
CA VAL A 144 6.43 -6.31 0.16
C VAL A 144 5.68 -5.80 -1.07
N TYR A 145 4.96 -4.70 -0.91
CA TYR A 145 4.22 -4.03 -1.97
C TYR A 145 4.45 -2.53 -1.88
N GLU A 146 4.78 -1.87 -2.99
CA GLU A 146 4.94 -0.42 -3.02
C GLU A 146 3.57 0.25 -3.10
N MET A 147 3.35 1.31 -2.31
CA MET A 147 2.10 2.05 -2.32
C MET A 147 2.37 3.55 -2.28
N HIS A 148 1.47 4.29 -2.94
CA HIS A 148 1.45 5.75 -2.91
C HIS A 148 0.13 6.33 -2.34
N PRO A 149 -0.16 6.13 -1.04
CA PRO A 149 -1.37 6.66 -0.42
C PRO A 149 -1.51 8.19 -0.58
N GLY A 150 -2.74 8.69 -0.46
CA GLY A 150 -3.02 10.11 -0.54
C GLY A 150 -2.83 10.72 -1.95
N GLY A 151 -2.83 9.89 -3.00
CA GLY A 151 -2.62 10.38 -4.37
C GLY A 151 -1.17 10.79 -4.63
N GLY A 152 -0.21 9.97 -4.18
CA GLY A 152 1.22 10.23 -4.42
C GLY A 152 1.92 10.99 -3.29
N GLN A 153 1.20 11.34 -2.22
CA GLN A 153 1.75 12.12 -1.11
C GLN A 153 2.72 11.34 -0.23
N TYR A 154 2.68 10.01 -0.28
CA TYR A 154 3.50 9.15 0.53
C TYR A 154 4.19 8.10 -0.31
N ASP A 155 5.41 7.77 0.07
CA ASP A 155 6.20 6.70 -0.52
C ASP A 155 6.33 5.57 0.51
N VAL A 156 5.61 4.46 0.30
CA VAL A 156 5.43 3.43 1.33
C VAL A 156 5.82 2.05 0.82
N LEU A 157 6.67 1.36 1.58
CA LEU A 157 6.75 -0.11 1.50
C LEU A 157 5.73 -0.71 2.45
N SER A 158 4.69 -1.33 1.91
CA SER A 158 3.68 -2.07 2.65
C SER A 158 4.10 -3.53 2.79
N VAL A 159 4.09 -4.06 4.01
CA VAL A 159 4.33 -5.48 4.29
C VAL A 159 3.04 -6.11 4.81
N ARG A 160 2.51 -7.09 4.06
CA ARG A 160 1.20 -7.72 4.29
C ARG A 160 1.15 -9.13 3.73
N ARG A 161 0.10 -9.90 4.03
CA ARG A 161 -0.09 -11.23 3.44
C ARG A 161 -0.35 -11.16 1.95
N ALA A 162 0.16 -12.13 1.21
CA ALA A 162 0.05 -12.15 -0.25
C ALA A 162 -1.36 -12.47 -0.75
N ASP A 163 -2.15 -13.24 0.00
CA ASP A 163 -3.52 -13.62 -0.37
C ASP A 163 -4.54 -12.50 -0.17
N THR A 164 -4.14 -11.39 0.46
CA THR A 164 -5.05 -10.29 0.78
C THR A 164 -4.76 -9.01 0.04
N VAL A 165 -4.01 -9.07 -1.06
CA VAL A 165 -3.84 -7.91 -1.95
C VAL A 165 -4.98 -7.88 -2.99
N GLY A 166 -5.90 -6.92 -2.86
CA GLY A 166 -7.06 -6.74 -3.76
C GLY A 166 -8.26 -6.02 -3.10
N GLU A 167 -9.40 -5.96 -3.80
CA GLU A 167 -10.64 -5.40 -3.25
C GLU A 167 -11.09 -6.20 -2.01
N GLY A 168 -11.05 -5.56 -0.83
CA GLY A 168 -11.28 -6.20 0.48
C GLY A 168 -10.05 -6.26 1.39
N SER A 169 -8.86 -5.91 0.88
CA SER A 169 -7.57 -5.91 1.61
C SER A 169 -7.52 -4.98 2.82
N MET A 170 -8.41 -4.00 2.91
CA MET A 170 -8.39 -2.97 3.95
C MET A 170 -8.72 -3.49 5.35
N ARG A 171 -8.99 -4.79 5.51
CA ARG A 171 -9.33 -5.42 6.79
C ARG A 171 -8.22 -6.28 7.37
N GLU A 172 -7.11 -6.46 6.67
CA GLU A 172 -5.99 -7.24 7.20
C GLU A 172 -4.90 -6.37 7.79
N ALA A 173 -4.26 -6.92 8.82
CA ALA A 173 -3.14 -6.26 9.46
C ALA A 173 -1.96 -6.11 8.49
N HIS A 174 -1.43 -4.89 8.37
CA HIS A 174 -0.25 -4.64 7.55
C HIS A 174 0.63 -3.53 8.12
N VAL A 175 1.93 -3.65 7.85
CA VAL A 175 2.94 -2.66 8.23
C VAL A 175 3.13 -1.70 7.06
N MET A 176 3.11 -0.41 7.33
CA MET A 176 3.41 0.65 6.37
C MET A 176 4.70 1.36 6.78
N LEU A 177 5.76 1.12 6.00
CA LEU A 177 7.05 1.80 6.15
C LEU A 177 7.03 3.06 5.28
N ASN A 178 6.38 4.13 5.75
CA ASN A 178 6.31 5.39 5.02
C ASN A 178 7.66 6.11 5.03
N ARG A 179 8.39 6.06 3.92
CA ARG A 179 9.75 6.58 3.76
C ARG A 179 9.85 8.11 3.90
N GLN A 180 8.73 8.82 3.89
CA GLN A 180 8.65 10.26 4.12
C GLN A 180 7.93 10.64 5.42
N GLY A 181 7.56 9.66 6.25
CA GLY A 181 6.76 9.88 7.45
C GLY A 181 7.12 8.95 8.60
N THR A 182 6.10 8.30 9.16
CA THR A 182 6.24 7.37 10.29
C THR A 182 6.03 5.93 9.87
N ILE A 183 6.60 5.00 10.63
CA ILE A 183 6.23 3.59 10.52
C ILE A 183 4.87 3.43 11.20
N GLN A 184 3.94 2.79 10.50
CA GLN A 184 2.56 2.61 10.94
C GLN A 184 2.17 1.14 10.82
N VAL A 185 1.28 0.70 11.70
CA VAL A 185 0.59 -0.59 11.57
C VAL A 185 -0.89 -0.30 11.42
N HIS A 186 -1.49 -0.88 10.41
CA HIS A 186 -2.94 -0.84 10.20
C HIS A 186 -3.47 -2.19 10.65
N ALA A 187 -4.37 -2.23 11.64
CA ALA A 187 -4.89 -3.46 12.20
C ALA A 187 -6.42 -3.54 12.00
N GLY A 188 -6.88 -4.19 10.93
CA GLY A 188 -8.31 -4.45 10.78
C GLY A 188 -9.09 -3.38 10.04
N ALA A 189 -10.40 -3.28 10.34
CA ALA A 189 -11.36 -2.43 9.63
C ALA A 189 -10.93 -0.96 9.58
N GLU A 190 -11.38 -0.27 8.53
CA GLU A 190 -10.95 1.07 8.12
C GLU A 190 -10.68 2.00 9.33
N PHE A 191 -9.45 2.53 9.37
CA PHE A 191 -8.93 3.62 10.24
C PHE A 191 -8.26 3.26 11.58
N ASP A 192 -8.08 1.99 11.94
CA ASP A 192 -7.20 1.66 13.07
C ASP A 192 -5.72 1.67 12.65
N THR A 193 -5.18 2.88 12.52
CA THR A 193 -3.76 3.14 12.24
C THR A 193 -3.04 3.45 13.54
N THR A 194 -2.15 2.55 13.93
CA THR A 194 -1.24 2.74 15.06
C THR A 194 0.11 3.25 14.55
N PRO A 195 0.49 4.53 14.78
CA PRO A 195 1.85 4.98 14.54
C PRO A 195 2.80 4.29 15.54
N VAL A 196 3.87 3.70 15.02
CA VAL A 196 4.81 2.88 15.82
C VAL A 196 6.08 3.65 16.15
N ALA A 197 6.65 4.38 15.18
CA ALA A 197 7.89 5.16 15.35
C ALA A 197 8.12 6.17 14.21
N THR A 198 8.98 7.18 14.46
CA THR A 198 9.65 7.93 13.38
C THR A 198 10.89 7.19 12.91
N TRP A 199 11.36 7.52 11.71
CA TRP A 199 12.65 7.02 11.23
C TRP A 199 13.85 7.42 12.08
N MET A 200 13.82 8.58 12.73
CA MET A 200 14.93 8.99 13.59
C MET A 200 15.04 8.12 14.85
N VAL A 201 13.89 7.74 15.42
CA VAL A 201 13.85 6.77 16.53
C VAL A 201 14.31 5.39 16.07
N VAL A 202 13.91 4.98 14.86
CA VAL A 202 14.31 3.68 14.29
C VAL A 202 15.80 3.62 14.03
N LEU A 203 16.36 4.64 13.37
CA LEU A 203 17.77 4.75 13.01
C LEU A 203 18.69 4.98 14.23
N GLY A 204 18.14 5.49 15.33
CA GLY A 204 18.86 5.68 16.60
C GLY A 204 18.88 4.45 17.51
N GLU A 205 18.19 3.37 17.12
CA GLU A 205 18.14 2.14 17.90
C GLU A 205 19.44 1.34 17.77
N GLU A 206 19.92 0.75 18.87
CA GLU A 206 21.19 0.00 18.88
C GLU A 206 21.09 -1.28 18.03
N SER A 207 19.93 -1.93 18.07
CA SER A 207 19.67 -3.15 17.32
C SER A 207 18.46 -2.98 16.40
N PRO A 208 18.64 -3.00 15.06
CA PRO A 208 17.52 -2.85 14.12
C PRO A 208 16.53 -4.03 14.21
N HIS A 209 16.97 -5.18 14.75
CA HIS A 209 16.09 -6.32 15.06
C HIS A 209 15.03 -6.02 16.12
N HIS A 210 15.23 -4.99 16.97
CA HIS A 210 14.21 -4.53 17.91
C HIS A 210 12.92 -4.16 17.17
N TRP A 211 13.04 -3.37 16.09
CA TRP A 211 11.88 -2.89 15.32
C TRP A 211 11.17 -4.00 14.58
N VAL A 212 11.90 -4.98 14.04
CA VAL A 212 11.27 -6.17 13.43
C VAL A 212 10.36 -6.87 14.43
N LYS A 213 10.86 -7.17 15.64
CA LYS A 213 10.07 -7.86 16.70
C LYS A 213 8.91 -7.01 17.21
N LYS A 214 9.12 -5.69 17.33
CA LYS A 214 8.05 -4.76 17.74
C LYS A 214 6.94 -4.71 16.69
N LEU A 215 7.29 -4.63 15.41
CA LEU A 215 6.32 -4.64 14.32
C LEU A 215 5.58 -5.98 14.22
N GLU A 216 6.25 -7.11 14.40
CA GLU A 216 5.61 -8.43 14.51
C GLU A 216 4.53 -8.47 15.59
N THR A 217 4.85 -7.89 16.75
CA THR A 217 3.95 -7.87 17.91
C THR A 217 2.75 -6.96 17.65
N VAL A 218 3.00 -5.72 17.18
CA VAL A 218 1.94 -4.72 16.94
C VAL A 218 1.04 -5.13 15.77
N ALA A 219 1.60 -5.72 14.71
CA ALA A 219 0.84 -6.20 13.55
C ALA A 219 0.16 -7.56 13.78
N GLY A 220 0.42 -8.23 14.90
CA GLY A 220 -0.16 -9.54 15.19
C GLY A 220 0.32 -10.66 14.25
N PHE A 221 1.50 -10.51 13.61
CA PHE A 221 2.09 -11.56 12.79
C PHE A 221 2.59 -12.75 13.61
N GLY A 222 2.68 -12.58 14.93
CA GLY A 222 3.32 -13.53 15.83
C GLY A 222 4.84 -13.44 15.75
N SER A 223 5.54 -14.22 16.58
CA SER A 223 7.01 -14.24 16.59
C SER A 223 7.51 -15.66 16.42
N PRO A 224 7.92 -16.05 15.20
CA PRO A 224 8.37 -17.40 14.93
C PRO A 224 9.65 -17.68 15.74
N PRO A 225 9.78 -18.87 16.36
CA PRO A 225 10.89 -19.21 17.25
C PRO A 225 12.22 -19.28 16.51
N SER A 226 12.19 -19.57 15.20
CA SER A 226 13.33 -19.51 14.31
C SER A 226 12.89 -18.99 12.94
N ALA A 227 13.79 -18.31 12.23
CA ALA A 227 13.50 -17.85 10.89
C ALA A 227 13.36 -19.07 9.94
N PRO A 228 12.28 -19.17 9.16
CA PRO A 228 12.12 -20.22 8.16
C PRO A 228 13.26 -20.28 7.13
N ALA A 229 13.29 -21.38 6.38
CA ALA A 229 14.19 -21.51 5.24
C ALA A 229 13.95 -20.37 4.23
N THR A 230 15.03 -19.81 3.68
CA THR A 230 14.95 -18.74 2.68
C THR A 230 14.21 -19.25 1.43
N THR A 231 13.18 -18.51 1.03
CA THR A 231 12.39 -18.76 -0.18
C THR A 231 12.90 -17.88 -1.32
N ARG A 232 12.44 -18.12 -2.56
CA ARG A 232 12.76 -17.26 -3.71
C ARG A 232 12.31 -15.81 -3.48
N ARG A 233 11.10 -15.63 -2.93
CA ARG A 233 10.53 -14.32 -2.57
C ARG A 233 11.35 -13.59 -1.50
N SER A 234 11.61 -14.24 -0.36
CA SER A 234 12.39 -13.60 0.70
C SER A 234 13.83 -13.34 0.29
N LEU A 235 14.40 -14.17 -0.59
CA LEU A 235 15.71 -13.92 -1.18
C LEU A 235 15.74 -12.66 -2.04
N ALA A 236 14.74 -12.44 -2.90
CA ALA A 236 14.67 -11.24 -3.75
C ALA A 236 14.72 -9.96 -2.92
N PHE A 237 13.88 -9.84 -1.88
CA PHE A 237 13.87 -8.65 -1.01
C PHE A 237 15.15 -8.50 -0.19
N ARG A 238 15.75 -9.61 0.26
CA ARG A 238 17.04 -9.56 0.97
C ARG A 238 18.19 -9.13 0.06
N ILE A 239 18.14 -9.47 -1.23
CA ILE A 239 19.11 -8.99 -2.22
C ILE A 239 18.93 -7.49 -2.43
N ILE A 240 17.69 -6.99 -2.53
CA ILE A 240 17.42 -5.54 -2.60
C ILE A 240 18.01 -4.82 -1.39
N ALA A 241 17.66 -5.27 -0.17
CA ALA A 241 18.17 -4.67 1.06
C ALA A 241 19.71 -4.66 1.09
N GLN A 242 20.35 -5.80 0.82
CA GLN A 242 21.81 -5.90 0.80
C GLN A 242 22.46 -5.01 -0.26
N LEU A 243 21.86 -4.91 -1.46
CA LEU A 243 22.35 -4.04 -2.53
C LEU A 243 22.33 -2.58 -2.08
N LEU A 244 21.19 -2.10 -1.57
CA LEU A 244 21.05 -0.72 -1.12
C LEU A 244 21.99 -0.41 0.06
N THR A 245 22.18 -1.34 0.99
CA THR A 245 23.18 -1.20 2.06
C THR A 245 24.59 -1.06 1.49
N THR A 246 24.97 -1.91 0.53
CA THR A 246 26.30 -1.89 -0.09
C THR A 246 26.56 -0.61 -0.89
N THR A 247 25.52 -0.01 -1.49
CA THR A 247 25.64 1.20 -2.34
C THR A 247 25.22 2.50 -1.63
N MET A 248 24.98 2.47 -0.32
CA MET A 248 24.45 3.63 0.42
C MET A 248 25.30 4.91 0.32
N HIS A 249 26.62 4.75 0.30
CA HIS A 249 27.59 5.84 0.17
C HIS A 249 28.18 5.96 -1.24
N ASP A 250 27.58 5.28 -2.22
CA ASP A 250 27.95 5.47 -3.61
C ASP A 250 27.67 6.90 -4.06
N ARG A 251 28.41 7.37 -5.07
CA ARG A 251 28.19 8.70 -5.65
C ARG A 251 26.82 8.77 -6.32
N ASP A 252 26.43 7.71 -7.01
CA ASP A 252 25.17 7.61 -7.73
C ASP A 252 24.04 7.27 -6.74
N ARG A 253 22.82 7.74 -7.00
CA ARG A 253 21.65 7.41 -6.20
C ARG A 253 21.14 6.01 -6.54
N TRP A 254 21.13 5.10 -5.57
CA TRP A 254 20.51 3.78 -5.72
C TRP A 254 19.14 3.69 -5.06
N ASP A 255 18.19 3.05 -5.75
CA ASP A 255 16.84 2.81 -5.25
C ASP A 255 16.26 1.49 -5.80
N ALA A 256 15.16 1.02 -5.21
CA ALA A 256 14.39 -0.10 -5.72
C ALA A 256 12.89 0.24 -5.72
N ARG A 257 12.24 -0.02 -6.85
CA ARG A 257 10.85 0.34 -7.12
C ARG A 257 10.11 -0.82 -7.77
N ASN A 258 8.83 -0.95 -7.48
CA ASN A 258 7.98 -2.00 -7.99
C ASN A 258 7.43 -1.63 -9.37
N GLU A 259 7.31 -2.61 -10.25
CA GLU A 259 6.56 -2.43 -11.47
C GLU A 259 5.07 -2.64 -11.15
N PHE A 260 4.32 -1.58 -10.85
CA PHE A 260 2.88 -1.69 -10.57
C PHE A 260 2.07 -0.58 -11.21
N TYR A 261 0.75 -0.78 -11.25
CA TYR A 261 -0.19 0.22 -11.74
C TYR A 261 -0.39 1.29 -10.68
N ASP A 262 0.37 2.37 -10.78
CA ASP A 262 0.22 3.50 -9.88
C ASP A 262 -0.90 4.43 -10.35
N SER A 263 -2.07 4.32 -9.72
CA SER A 263 -3.20 5.22 -9.97
C SER A 263 -3.10 6.58 -9.27
N SER A 264 -2.03 6.80 -8.50
CA SER A 264 -1.86 8.01 -7.70
C SER A 264 -1.33 9.21 -8.49
N GLY A 265 -0.72 8.97 -9.65
CA GLY A 265 -0.21 10.02 -10.54
C GLY A 265 -1.27 10.73 -11.37
N SER A 266 -1.07 12.01 -11.65
CA SER A 266 -1.98 12.88 -12.43
C SER A 266 -2.12 12.49 -13.92
N TRP A 267 -1.33 11.51 -14.40
CA TRP A 267 -1.14 11.20 -15.82
C TRP A 267 -1.69 9.83 -16.25
N GLY A 268 -2.49 9.19 -15.39
CA GLY A 268 -3.12 7.90 -15.65
C GLY A 268 -2.34 6.74 -15.04
N SER A 269 -3.07 5.66 -14.74
CA SER A 269 -2.55 4.43 -14.18
C SER A 269 -1.81 3.63 -15.26
N SER A 270 -0.51 3.88 -15.43
CA SER A 270 0.36 3.09 -16.29
C SER A 270 1.49 2.45 -15.49
N LEU A 271 1.97 1.30 -15.96
CA LEU A 271 3.23 0.73 -15.52
C LEU A 271 4.39 1.67 -15.90
N HIS A 272 5.55 1.52 -15.23
CA HIS A 272 6.76 2.26 -15.59
C HIS A 272 7.32 1.85 -16.96
N GLY A 273 7.03 0.63 -17.41
CA GLY A 273 7.55 0.05 -18.65
C GLY A 273 8.94 -0.56 -18.48
N TRP A 274 9.42 -0.77 -17.25
CA TRP A 274 10.78 -1.29 -17.05
C TRP A 274 10.92 -2.75 -17.46
N ILE A 275 9.86 -3.55 -17.34
CA ILE A 275 9.85 -4.95 -17.79
C ILE A 275 10.28 -5.04 -19.27
N ASP A 276 9.81 -4.12 -20.12
CA ASP A 276 10.09 -4.14 -21.55
C ASP A 276 11.55 -3.79 -21.88
N THR A 277 12.28 -3.15 -20.96
CA THR A 277 13.72 -2.87 -21.09
C THR A 277 14.56 -4.16 -20.98
N PHE A 278 14.01 -5.24 -20.40
CA PHE A 278 14.71 -6.50 -20.19
C PHE A 278 13.95 -7.64 -20.89
N PRO A 279 14.33 -8.05 -22.12
CA PRO A 279 13.57 -9.01 -22.92
C PRO A 279 13.26 -10.33 -22.20
N LEU A 280 14.22 -10.84 -21.41
CA LEU A 280 14.03 -12.07 -20.62
C LEU A 280 13.05 -11.87 -19.47
N ALA A 281 12.96 -10.67 -18.89
CA ALA A 281 11.95 -10.35 -17.89
C ALA A 281 10.55 -10.27 -18.54
N ALA A 282 10.44 -9.67 -19.72
CA ALA A 282 9.20 -9.63 -20.49
C ALA A 282 8.72 -11.03 -20.95
N GLU A 283 9.64 -11.93 -21.28
CA GLU A 283 9.34 -13.35 -21.51
C GLU A 283 8.78 -14.03 -20.26
N ASP A 284 9.45 -13.87 -19.11
CA ASP A 284 9.02 -14.49 -17.86
C ASP A 284 7.72 -13.84 -17.32
N ALA A 285 7.49 -12.55 -17.62
CA ALA A 285 6.27 -11.82 -17.29
C ALA A 285 5.02 -12.44 -17.94
N ARG A 286 5.16 -13.01 -19.15
CA ARG A 286 4.08 -13.70 -19.88
C ARG A 286 3.73 -15.07 -19.33
N GLN A 287 4.58 -15.65 -18.48
CA GLN A 287 4.35 -16.96 -17.87
C GLN A 287 3.56 -16.84 -16.57
N ALA A 288 2.77 -17.87 -16.25
CA ALA A 288 2.07 -17.98 -14.98
C ALA A 288 3.05 -17.87 -13.81
N ALA A 289 2.78 -16.96 -12.88
CA ALA A 289 3.67 -16.72 -11.77
C ALA A 289 3.57 -17.84 -10.72
N GLN A 290 4.70 -18.17 -10.10
CA GLN A 290 4.72 -19.11 -8.98
C GLN A 290 4.47 -18.41 -7.65
N THR A 291 4.78 -17.10 -7.56
CA THR A 291 4.74 -16.36 -6.30
C THR A 291 4.01 -15.01 -6.35
N SER A 292 3.31 -14.68 -7.44
CA SER A 292 2.67 -13.36 -7.60
C SER A 292 1.32 -13.23 -6.90
N LEU A 293 0.91 -11.97 -6.78
CA LEU A 293 -0.48 -11.62 -6.54
C LEU A 293 -1.31 -12.03 -7.77
N PRO A 294 -2.52 -12.60 -7.60
CA PRO A 294 -3.32 -13.12 -8.71
C PRO A 294 -3.73 -12.06 -9.75
N HIS A 295 -3.76 -10.79 -9.38
CA HIS A 295 -4.37 -9.72 -10.19
C HIS A 295 -3.38 -8.70 -10.75
N GLU A 296 -2.11 -8.73 -10.35
CA GLU A 296 -1.10 -7.74 -10.77
C GLU A 296 0.25 -8.42 -11.03
N VAL A 297 0.39 -9.12 -12.16
CA VAL A 297 1.61 -9.88 -12.51
C VAL A 297 2.87 -9.02 -12.50
N ALA A 298 2.75 -7.74 -12.87
CA ALA A 298 3.88 -6.81 -12.89
C ALA A 298 4.51 -6.62 -11.50
N THR A 299 3.71 -6.66 -10.43
CA THR A 299 4.16 -6.37 -9.05
C THR A 299 5.16 -7.38 -8.47
N ARG A 300 5.39 -8.51 -9.16
CA ARG A 300 6.47 -9.42 -8.80
C ARG A 300 7.84 -8.90 -9.20
N PHE A 301 7.91 -7.92 -10.09
CA PHE A 301 9.16 -7.37 -10.60
C PHE A 301 9.51 -6.05 -9.90
N TRP A 302 10.78 -5.92 -9.56
CA TRP A 302 11.36 -4.77 -8.88
C TRP A 302 12.50 -4.25 -9.72
N GLY A 303 12.38 -3.02 -10.21
CA GLY A 303 13.48 -2.29 -10.83
C GLY A 303 14.50 -1.90 -9.78
N ILE A 304 15.78 -2.12 -10.08
CA ILE A 304 16.91 -1.52 -9.36
C ILE A 304 17.33 -0.30 -10.16
N LEU A 305 17.27 0.87 -9.53
CA LEU A 305 17.50 2.14 -10.15
C LEU A 305 18.86 2.69 -9.72
N ARG A 306 19.56 3.30 -10.69
CA ARG A 306 20.72 4.15 -10.47
C ARG A 306 20.45 5.50 -11.13
N ASP A 307 20.37 6.57 -10.33
CA ASP A 307 19.95 7.91 -10.76
C ASP A 307 18.67 7.87 -11.61
N ASP A 308 17.64 7.20 -11.09
CA ASP A 308 16.31 7.02 -11.73
C ASP A 308 16.31 6.20 -13.02
N THR A 309 17.46 5.68 -13.45
CA THR A 309 17.56 4.76 -14.58
C THR A 309 17.51 3.33 -14.07
N VAL A 310 16.58 2.51 -14.59
CA VAL A 310 16.57 1.08 -14.27
C VAL A 310 17.79 0.40 -14.88
N VAL A 311 18.62 -0.21 -14.03
CA VAL A 311 19.87 -0.88 -14.43
C VAL A 311 19.82 -2.39 -14.25
N ALA A 312 18.88 -2.88 -13.46
CA ALA A 312 18.59 -4.29 -13.27
C ALA A 312 17.12 -4.46 -12.89
N MET A 313 16.60 -5.68 -13.01
CA MET A 313 15.33 -6.07 -12.43
C MET A 313 15.47 -7.33 -11.59
N LEU A 314 14.69 -7.45 -10.53
CA LEU A 314 14.57 -8.64 -9.72
C LEU A 314 13.11 -9.11 -9.69
N SER A 315 12.89 -10.42 -9.81
CA SER A 315 11.56 -11.02 -9.62
C SER A 315 11.46 -11.72 -8.27
N THR A 316 10.30 -11.69 -7.62
CA THR A 316 10.01 -12.49 -6.42
C THR A 316 10.05 -14.00 -6.69
N ASP A 317 10.04 -14.43 -7.95
CA ASP A 317 10.30 -15.82 -8.36
C ASP A 317 11.80 -16.20 -8.29
N GLY A 318 12.65 -15.28 -7.82
CA GLY A 318 14.08 -15.55 -7.55
C GLY A 318 14.95 -15.46 -8.80
N TRP A 319 14.61 -14.55 -9.71
CA TRP A 319 15.37 -14.26 -10.92
C TRP A 319 15.90 -12.82 -10.88
N GLY A 320 17.12 -12.62 -11.36
CA GLY A 320 17.69 -11.30 -11.64
C GLY A 320 17.92 -11.12 -13.13
N TYR A 321 17.66 -9.92 -13.64
CA TYR A 321 17.80 -9.55 -15.04
C TYR A 321 18.71 -8.33 -15.14
N VAL A 322 19.80 -8.45 -15.89
CA VAL A 322 20.77 -7.35 -16.12
C VAL A 322 21.27 -7.45 -17.55
N ASN A 323 21.10 -6.39 -18.34
CA ASN A 323 21.32 -6.43 -19.78
C ASN A 323 20.57 -7.63 -20.41
N ASP A 324 21.24 -8.45 -21.22
CA ASP A 324 20.69 -9.66 -21.85
C ASP A 324 20.84 -10.93 -20.99
N ARG A 325 21.15 -10.80 -19.69
CA ARG A 325 21.39 -11.94 -18.81
C ARG A 325 20.24 -12.15 -17.83
N ARG A 326 19.88 -13.42 -17.63
CA ARG A 326 19.00 -13.90 -16.55
C ARG A 326 19.81 -14.75 -15.57
N ILE A 327 19.69 -14.46 -14.27
CA ILE A 327 20.44 -15.08 -13.18
C ILE A 327 19.47 -15.78 -12.23
N ASP A 328 19.63 -17.09 -11.98
CA ASP A 328 18.88 -17.79 -10.91
C ASP A 328 19.48 -17.39 -9.54
N LEU A 329 18.82 -16.48 -8.85
CA LEU A 329 19.30 -15.92 -7.59
C LEU A 329 19.39 -17.00 -6.51
N MET A 330 18.47 -17.97 -6.51
CA MET A 330 18.47 -19.06 -5.53
C MET A 330 19.62 -20.02 -5.78
N ALA A 331 19.94 -20.32 -7.04
CA ALA A 331 21.11 -21.12 -7.39
C ALA A 331 22.41 -20.41 -6.99
N ALA A 332 22.55 -19.12 -7.33
CA ALA A 332 23.71 -18.31 -6.95
C ALA A 332 23.86 -18.22 -5.42
N TYR A 333 22.76 -18.02 -4.68
CA TYR A 333 22.75 -18.01 -3.23
C TYR A 333 23.20 -19.35 -2.61
N LYS A 334 22.77 -20.48 -3.18
CA LYS A 334 23.24 -21.79 -2.73
C LYS A 334 24.72 -21.99 -3.02
N ALA A 335 25.17 -21.63 -4.22
CA ALA A 335 26.56 -21.73 -4.64
C ALA A 335 27.51 -20.86 -3.79
N SER A 336 27.04 -19.70 -3.29
CA SER A 336 27.80 -18.81 -2.42
C SER A 336 27.92 -19.30 -0.96
N GLY A 337 27.40 -20.48 -0.65
CA GLY A 337 27.28 -20.98 0.71
C GLY A 337 26.24 -20.20 1.52
N ARG A 338 25.13 -19.80 0.88
CA ARG A 338 24.02 -19.05 1.49
C ARG A 338 24.40 -17.67 2.01
N ARG A 339 25.34 -17.00 1.33
CA ARG A 339 25.78 -15.63 1.61
C ARG A 339 25.23 -14.67 0.56
N LEU A 340 24.67 -13.53 1.00
CA LEU A 340 24.06 -12.55 0.10
C LEU A 340 25.11 -11.73 -0.65
N LEU A 341 26.18 -11.31 0.04
CA LEU A 341 27.18 -10.40 -0.53
C LEU A 341 27.76 -10.89 -1.87
N PRO A 342 28.18 -12.17 -2.04
CA PRO A 342 28.66 -12.63 -3.34
C PRO A 342 27.62 -12.56 -4.47
N VAL A 343 26.34 -12.79 -4.15
CA VAL A 343 25.23 -12.70 -5.14
C VAL A 343 25.01 -11.26 -5.55
N VAL A 344 25.03 -10.33 -4.59
CA VAL A 344 24.89 -8.89 -4.83
C VAL A 344 26.10 -8.35 -5.61
N SER A 345 27.31 -8.80 -5.28
CA SER A 345 28.52 -8.44 -6.03
C SER A 345 28.46 -8.92 -7.48
N GLU A 346 27.96 -10.13 -7.74
CA GLU A 346 27.75 -10.62 -9.12
C GLU A 346 26.74 -9.75 -9.89
N LEU A 347 25.63 -9.38 -9.23
CA LEU A 347 24.61 -8.52 -9.83
C LEU A 347 25.17 -7.13 -10.16
N LEU A 348 25.85 -6.49 -9.21
CA LEU A 348 26.47 -5.17 -9.39
C LEU A 348 27.58 -5.19 -10.45
N ALA A 349 28.38 -6.25 -10.53
CA ALA A 349 29.41 -6.39 -11.55
C ALA A 349 28.84 -6.52 -12.97
N ALA A 350 27.58 -6.96 -13.11
CA ALA A 350 26.89 -7.04 -14.38
C ALA A 350 26.25 -5.70 -14.80
N VAL A 351 26.06 -4.76 -13.87
CA VAL A 351 25.47 -3.46 -14.15
C VAL A 351 26.46 -2.60 -14.97
N PRO A 352 26.04 -2.00 -16.10
CA PRO A 352 26.90 -1.12 -16.88
C PRO A 352 27.48 0.03 -16.02
N PRO A 353 28.69 0.52 -16.29
CA PRO A 353 29.23 1.69 -15.60
C PRO A 353 28.31 2.90 -15.80
N SER A 354 28.35 3.85 -14.85
CA SER A 354 27.55 5.06 -14.96
C SER A 354 28.07 5.94 -16.10
N ASN A 355 27.16 6.37 -16.98
CA ASN A 355 27.46 7.28 -18.09
C ASN A 355 27.52 8.75 -17.65
N SER A 356 27.48 9.02 -16.34
CA SER A 356 27.69 10.37 -15.80
C SER A 356 29.14 10.80 -16.06
N GLY A 357 29.39 11.32 -17.26
CA GLY A 357 30.64 11.92 -17.70
C GLY A 357 30.91 13.27 -17.03
N LEU A 358 30.75 13.34 -15.70
CA LEU A 358 31.17 14.47 -14.90
C LEU A 358 32.45 14.06 -14.15
N PRO A 359 33.58 14.74 -14.39
CA PRO A 359 34.86 14.47 -13.75
C PRO A 359 34.87 14.77 -12.25
#